data_AF-M0M899-F1
#
_entry.id   AF-M0M899-F1
#
_cell.length_a   1.000
_cell.length_b   1.000
_cell.length_c   1.000
_cell.angle_alpha   90.00
_cell.angle_beta   90.00
_cell.angle_gamma   90.00
#
_symmetry.space_group_name_H-M   'P 1'
#
loop_
_entity.id
_entity.type
_entity.pdbx_description
1 polymer ?
#
loop_
_entity_poly.entity_id
_entity_poly.type
_entity_poly.pdbx_seq_one_letter_code
_entity_poly.pdbx_strand_id
1 'polypeptide(L)'
;MSVSSIDLINQTEGLLTYEISYNGAYQKGELENALVRTVDAKRVQASSIQVTNVEQHVATVQVATDGDENPTTLGNRMLRSLQLNTSAQTATSETSTATESESSEANATHYQIDFVQGEAIENLRHPPSNYYTPDKLIRYAHGSTENTLKRSSDGEFTTNDTLASAVESSDIVVMSNGTARVSFRIAEGADPVTLTLASYEKPGPVWSPTSEANQTFIDANIRTFEPGGVYTLRVDLPPTATEEASG
;
A
#
# COMPACT_ATOMS: atom_id res chain seq x y z
N MET A 1 8.63 22.96 6.57
CA MET A 1 7.27 23.41 6.13
C MET A 1 6.29 23.28 7.31
N SER A 2 5.18 24.05 7.39
CA SER A 2 4.18 23.90 8.47
C SER A 2 2.76 23.68 7.95
N VAL A 3 2.05 22.67 8.46
CA VAL A 3 0.68 22.32 8.02
C VAL A 3 -0.36 23.10 8.83
N SER A 4 -1.28 23.77 8.14
CA SER A 4 -2.33 24.61 8.74
C SER A 4 -3.69 23.92 8.81
N SER A 5 -4.08 23.14 7.80
CA SER A 5 -5.34 22.39 7.78
C SER A 5 -5.22 21.09 7.00
N ILE A 6 -6.11 20.14 7.30
CA ILE A 6 -6.36 18.95 6.50
C ILE A 6 -7.87 18.82 6.36
N ASP A 7 -8.35 18.94 5.14
CA ASP A 7 -9.77 18.99 4.83
C ASP A 7 -10.13 17.82 3.91
N LEU A 8 -11.16 17.04 4.28
CA LEU A 8 -11.65 15.95 3.43
C LEU A 8 -12.41 16.55 2.24
N ILE A 9 -11.97 16.25 1.02
CA ILE A 9 -12.59 16.76 -0.21
C ILE A 9 -13.33 15.68 -1.00
N ASN A 10 -12.98 14.40 -0.82
CA ASN A 10 -13.72 13.29 -1.42
C ASN A 10 -13.62 12.03 -0.56
N GLN A 11 -14.69 11.24 -0.57
CA GLN A 11 -14.75 9.93 0.07
C GLN A 11 -15.42 8.94 -0.89
N THR A 12 -14.66 7.94 -1.28
CA THR A 12 -15.14 6.74 -1.95
C THR A 12 -14.82 5.55 -1.05
N GLU A 13 -15.52 4.43 -1.21
CA GLU A 13 -15.25 3.19 -0.44
C GLU A 13 -13.75 2.84 -0.47
N GLY A 14 -13.14 2.74 0.71
CA GLY A 14 -11.71 2.48 0.87
C GLY A 14 -10.74 3.60 0.40
N LEU A 15 -11.21 4.75 -0.10
CA LEU A 15 -10.35 5.83 -0.58
C LEU A 15 -10.81 7.23 -0.12
N LEU A 16 -9.96 7.89 0.65
CA LEU A 16 -10.20 9.23 1.18
C LEU A 16 -9.27 10.23 0.51
N THR A 17 -9.79 11.34 0.03
CA THR A 17 -9.00 12.40 -0.59
C THR A 17 -9.04 13.63 0.30
N TYR A 18 -7.87 14.11 0.71
CA TYR A 18 -7.69 15.28 1.56
C TYR A 18 -6.95 16.39 0.83
N GLU A 19 -7.27 17.63 1.16
CA GLU A 19 -6.43 18.79 0.90
C GLU A 19 -5.65 19.16 2.15
N ILE A 20 -4.33 19.24 2.01
CA ILE A 20 -3.42 19.65 3.07
C ILE A 20 -2.93 21.05 2.75
N SER A 21 -3.39 22.03 3.52
CA SER A 21 -2.89 23.40 3.43
C SER A 21 -1.61 23.55 4.26
N TYR A 22 -0.58 24.16 3.69
CA TYR A 22 0.70 24.37 4.37
C TYR A 22 1.29 25.75 4.09
N ASN A 23 2.15 26.23 5.00
CA ASN A 23 2.90 27.46 4.87
C ASN A 23 4.39 27.18 4.66
N GLY A 24 5.04 28.06 3.90
CA GLY A 24 6.46 27.98 3.56
C GLY A 24 6.74 27.23 2.27
N ALA A 25 8.03 27.08 1.93
CA ALA A 25 8.44 26.40 0.71
C ALA A 25 8.05 24.93 0.74
N TYR A 26 7.35 24.48 -0.30
CA TYR A 26 7.00 23.07 -0.46
C TYR A 26 8.26 22.22 -0.65
N GLN A 27 8.42 21.21 0.20
CA GLN A 27 9.44 20.18 0.04
C GLN A 27 8.73 18.83 -0.05
N LYS A 28 8.58 18.30 -1.26
CA LYS A 28 7.85 17.05 -1.55
C LYS A 28 8.26 15.91 -0.62
N GLY A 29 9.57 15.67 -0.50
CA GLY A 29 10.09 14.62 0.38
C GLY A 29 9.83 14.86 1.87
N GLU A 30 9.72 16.12 2.32
CA GLU A 30 9.42 16.43 3.73
C GLU A 30 7.96 16.06 4.05
N LEU A 31 7.01 16.45 3.18
CA LEU A 31 5.59 16.12 3.36
C LEU A 31 5.35 14.62 3.27
N GLU A 32 5.85 13.96 2.21
CA GLU A 32 5.66 12.52 2.01
C GLU A 32 6.24 11.71 3.16
N ASN A 33 7.46 12.02 3.63
CA ASN A 33 8.04 11.33 4.77
C ASN A 33 7.27 11.57 6.07
N ALA A 34 6.74 12.78 6.28
CA ALA A 34 5.94 13.08 7.47
C ALA A 34 4.58 12.35 7.45
N LEU A 35 3.98 12.19 6.26
CA LEU A 35 2.77 11.42 6.06
C LEU A 35 3.01 9.93 6.30
N VAL A 36 4.08 9.36 5.73
CA VAL A 36 4.46 7.95 5.94
C VAL A 36 4.70 7.65 7.42
N ARG A 37 5.47 8.50 8.13
CA ARG A 37 5.69 8.36 9.58
C ARG A 37 4.41 8.39 10.39
N THR A 38 3.40 9.14 9.92
CA THR A 38 2.09 9.22 10.59
C THR A 38 1.35 7.88 10.49
N VAL A 39 1.47 7.19 9.35
CA VAL A 39 0.90 5.86 9.15
C VAL A 39 1.71 4.80 9.90
N ASP A 40 3.05 4.82 9.79
CA ASP A 40 3.96 3.87 10.43
C ASP A 40 3.83 3.83 11.95
N ALA A 41 3.59 4.98 12.59
CA ALA A 41 3.42 5.08 14.04
C ALA A 41 2.12 4.44 14.57
N LYS A 42 1.39 3.68 13.73
CA LYS A 42 0.04 3.13 14.01
C LYS A 42 -0.96 4.18 14.48
N ARG A 43 -0.70 5.46 14.20
CA ARG A 43 -1.59 6.57 14.58
C ARG A 43 -2.77 6.69 13.62
N VAL A 44 -2.64 6.09 12.43
CA VAL A 44 -3.57 6.16 11.31
C VAL A 44 -3.59 4.79 10.63
N GLN A 45 -4.77 4.16 10.48
CA GLN A 45 -4.92 2.94 9.70
C GLN A 45 -5.11 3.31 8.22
N ALA A 46 -4.01 3.57 7.51
CA ALA A 46 -4.06 3.94 6.09
C ALA A 46 -3.40 2.90 5.19
N SER A 47 -4.18 2.43 4.20
CA SER A 47 -3.92 2.00 2.81
C SER A 47 -2.53 2.17 2.18
N SER A 48 -2.37 3.41 1.84
CA SER A 48 -1.44 3.95 0.89
C SER A 48 -1.63 5.42 1.15
N ILE A 49 -0.54 6.16 1.10
CA ILE A 49 -0.61 7.61 1.20
C ILE A 49 0.15 8.18 0.03
N GLN A 50 -0.56 8.92 -0.81
CA GLN A 50 -0.01 9.47 -2.03
C GLN A 50 -0.36 10.95 -2.13
N VAL A 51 0.65 11.78 -2.34
CA VAL A 51 0.44 13.16 -2.77
C VAL A 51 0.19 13.14 -4.27
N THR A 52 -1.02 13.49 -4.70
CA THR A 52 -1.45 13.41 -6.11
C THR A 52 -1.32 14.74 -6.84
N ASN A 53 -1.48 15.86 -6.14
CA ASN A 53 -1.34 17.20 -6.71
C ASN A 53 -0.72 18.16 -5.68
N VAL A 54 -0.02 19.18 -6.18
CA VAL A 54 0.55 20.25 -5.35
C VAL A 54 0.39 21.56 -6.09
N GLU A 55 -0.46 22.43 -5.55
CA GLU A 55 -0.70 23.76 -6.08
C GLU A 55 -0.43 24.80 -5.01
N GLN A 56 0.63 25.58 -5.23
CA GLN A 56 1.08 26.65 -4.33
C GLN A 56 1.31 26.17 -2.89
N HIS A 57 0.29 26.27 -2.05
CA HIS A 57 0.29 26.01 -0.61
C HIS A 57 -0.72 24.92 -0.22
N VAL A 58 -1.22 24.16 -1.20
CA VAL A 58 -2.19 23.07 -1.02
C VAL A 58 -1.65 21.81 -1.70
N ALA A 59 -1.61 20.71 -0.95
CA ALA A 59 -1.31 19.39 -1.48
C ALA A 59 -2.56 18.52 -1.43
N THR A 60 -2.95 17.92 -2.55
CA THR A 60 -3.98 16.89 -2.59
C THR A 60 -3.35 15.56 -2.22
N VAL A 61 -3.91 14.88 -1.22
CA VAL A 61 -3.42 13.62 -0.70
C VAL A 61 -4.52 12.58 -0.74
N GLN A 62 -4.25 11.46 -1.41
CA GLN A 62 -5.08 10.28 -1.35
C GLN A 62 -4.58 9.35 -0.25
N VAL A 63 -5.52 8.96 0.59
CA VAL A 63 -5.32 8.04 1.70
C VAL A 63 -6.28 6.90 1.50
N ALA A 64 -5.76 5.78 1.05
CA ALA A 64 -6.56 4.58 0.99
C ALA A 64 -6.74 4.06 2.45
N THR A 65 -7.86 3.43 2.77
CA THR A 65 -8.18 2.86 4.10
C THR A 65 -8.86 1.50 3.92
N ASP A 66 -9.02 0.75 5.00
CA ASP A 66 -9.82 -0.47 5.07
C ASP A 66 -11.33 -0.20 5.21
N GLY A 67 -11.77 1.06 5.14
CA GLY A 67 -13.17 1.45 5.21
C GLY A 67 -13.73 1.62 6.63
N ASP A 68 -13.05 1.09 7.65
CA ASP A 68 -13.47 1.21 9.07
C ASP A 68 -13.07 2.55 9.69
N GLU A 69 -12.20 3.30 9.03
CA GLU A 69 -11.67 4.56 9.55
C GLU A 69 -12.64 5.73 9.36
N ASN A 70 -12.95 6.43 10.46
CA ASN A 70 -13.74 7.65 10.40
C ASN A 70 -12.92 8.77 9.71
N PRO A 71 -13.37 9.31 8.56
CA PRO A 71 -12.56 10.25 7.76
C PRO A 71 -12.17 11.53 8.49
N THR A 72 -13.05 12.05 9.36
CA THR A 72 -12.77 13.24 10.17
C THR A 72 -11.74 12.94 11.26
N THR A 73 -11.85 11.77 11.90
CA THR A 73 -10.90 11.32 12.93
C THR A 73 -9.53 11.07 12.33
N LEU A 74 -9.49 10.47 11.14
CA LEU A 74 -8.27 10.30 10.35
C LEU A 74 -7.63 11.65 10.00
N GLY A 75 -8.37 12.58 9.39
CA GLY A 75 -7.85 13.91 9.03
C GLY A 75 -7.29 14.67 10.23
N ASN A 76 -7.98 14.62 11.37
CA ASN A 76 -7.51 15.23 12.62
C ASN A 76 -6.23 14.59 13.17
N ARG A 77 -6.09 13.25 13.08
CA ARG A 77 -4.88 12.54 13.50
C ARG A 77 -3.70 12.83 12.58
N MET A 78 -3.95 12.95 11.28
CA MET A 78 -2.97 13.40 10.30
C MET A 78 -2.51 14.82 10.60
N LEU A 79 -3.42 15.76 10.80
CA LEU A 79 -3.10 17.16 11.10
C LEU A 79 -2.24 17.27 12.35
N ARG A 80 -2.67 16.60 13.44
CA ARG A 80 -1.93 16.59 14.70
C ARG A 80 -0.53 16.00 14.53
N SER A 81 -0.39 14.91 13.78
CA SER A 81 0.91 14.25 13.59
C SER A 81 1.87 15.11 12.76
N LEU A 82 1.37 15.76 11.70
CA LEU A 82 2.17 16.68 10.89
C LEU A 82 2.60 17.91 11.69
N GLN A 83 1.73 18.47 12.53
CA GLN A 83 2.07 19.60 13.41
C GLN A 83 3.08 19.22 14.51
N LEU A 84 2.97 18.01 15.06
CA LEU A 84 3.92 17.48 16.03
C LEU A 84 5.29 17.22 15.39
N ASN A 85 5.34 16.76 14.14
CA ASN A 85 6.60 16.54 13.43
C ASN A 85 7.34 17.86 13.14
N THR A 86 6.62 18.95 12.84
CA THR A 86 7.22 20.30 12.73
C THR A 86 7.77 20.80 14.08
N SER A 87 7.13 20.41 15.19
CA SER A 87 7.52 20.84 16.54
C SER A 87 8.67 20.00 17.12
N ALA A 88 8.72 18.70 16.83
CA ALA A 88 9.73 17.75 17.28
C ALA A 88 11.12 17.99 16.66
N GLN A 89 11.20 18.73 15.55
CA GLN A 89 12.47 19.18 14.98
C GLN A 89 13.17 20.26 15.85
N THR A 90 12.49 20.79 16.89
CA THR A 90 13.03 21.80 17.81
C THR A 90 13.25 21.26 19.24
N ALA A 91 12.80 20.04 19.55
CA ALA A 91 12.93 19.45 20.89
C ALA A 91 13.49 18.03 20.81
N THR A 92 14.81 17.92 20.74
CA THR A 92 15.51 16.67 21.03
C THR A 92 15.51 16.42 22.53
N SER A 93 15.30 15.16 22.90
CA SER A 93 15.41 14.56 24.23
C SER A 93 14.22 14.79 25.17
N GLU A 94 13.41 13.75 25.41
CA GLU A 94 13.59 12.90 26.60
C GLU A 94 12.51 11.80 26.70
N THR A 95 13.01 10.61 27.08
CA THR A 95 12.34 9.56 27.86
C THR A 95 11.39 8.59 27.15
N SER A 96 11.98 7.46 26.78
CA SER A 96 11.35 6.17 26.48
C SER A 96 10.70 5.55 27.73
N THR A 97 9.46 5.07 27.63
CA THR A 97 8.95 3.98 28.48
C THR A 97 7.83 3.19 27.78
N ALA A 98 8.00 1.86 27.75
CA ALA A 98 7.07 0.76 27.41
C ALA A 98 6.59 0.66 25.94
N THR A 99 6.69 -0.47 25.23
CA THR A 99 6.10 -1.78 25.59
C THR A 99 6.73 -2.92 24.75
N GLU A 100 6.98 -4.09 25.36
CA GLU A 100 7.64 -5.30 24.81
C GLU A 100 6.90 -6.02 23.64
N SER A 101 6.11 -5.32 22.83
CA SER A 101 5.50 -5.88 21.59
C SER A 101 5.97 -5.18 20.31
N GLU A 102 6.85 -4.18 20.40
CA GLU A 102 7.37 -3.44 19.23
C GLU A 102 8.66 -4.02 18.65
N SER A 103 9.38 -4.91 19.36
CA SER A 103 10.68 -5.41 18.92
C SER A 103 10.64 -6.51 17.85
N SER A 104 9.51 -7.21 17.68
CA SER A 104 9.38 -8.27 16.66
C SER A 104 9.04 -7.70 15.28
N GLU A 105 8.23 -6.65 15.20
CA GLU A 105 7.87 -6.00 13.93
C GLU A 105 9.06 -5.28 13.28
N ALA A 106 9.98 -4.72 14.10
CA ALA A 106 11.17 -4.03 13.60
C ALA A 106 12.15 -4.96 12.86
N ASN A 107 12.07 -6.28 13.08
CA ASN A 107 12.90 -7.30 12.44
C ASN A 107 12.11 -8.20 11.47
N ALA A 108 10.83 -7.90 11.23
CA ALA A 108 10.00 -8.70 10.34
C ALA A 108 10.31 -8.38 8.87
N THR A 109 10.37 -9.41 8.02
CA THR A 109 10.46 -9.20 6.57
C THR A 109 9.09 -8.77 6.08
N HIS A 110 9.00 -7.61 5.45
CA HIS A 110 7.73 -7.03 4.97
C HIS A 110 7.54 -7.35 3.50
N TYR A 111 6.29 -7.52 3.07
CA TYR A 111 6.01 -7.82 1.67
C TYR A 111 4.76 -7.14 1.13
N GLN A 112 4.71 -7.08 -0.19
CA GLN A 112 3.59 -6.65 -1.02
C GLN A 112 3.27 -7.77 -2.00
N ILE A 113 1.97 -7.98 -2.25
CA ILE A 113 1.45 -8.94 -3.21
C ILE A 113 0.47 -8.18 -4.09
N ASP A 114 0.68 -8.18 -5.40
CA ASP A 114 -0.16 -7.48 -6.35
C ASP A 114 -0.78 -8.47 -7.34
N PHE A 115 -2.09 -8.40 -7.50
CA PHE A 115 -2.84 -9.09 -8.54
C PHE A 115 -3.24 -8.07 -9.61
N VAL A 116 -2.69 -8.23 -10.82
CA VAL A 116 -2.71 -7.21 -11.85
C VAL A 116 -3.06 -7.78 -13.23
N GLN A 117 -3.54 -6.91 -14.12
CA GLN A 117 -3.59 -7.18 -15.54
C GLN A 117 -2.25 -6.90 -16.22
N GLY A 118 -1.77 -7.86 -17.01
CA GLY A 118 -0.53 -7.77 -17.79
C GLY A 118 0.69 -8.36 -17.10
N GLU A 119 1.87 -7.92 -17.52
CA GLU A 119 3.18 -8.42 -17.06
C GLU A 119 3.50 -8.02 -15.62
N ALA A 120 4.35 -8.83 -14.97
CA ALA A 120 4.98 -8.45 -13.72
C ALA A 120 5.97 -7.30 -13.95
N ILE A 121 6.06 -6.39 -12.98
CA ILE A 121 7.07 -5.34 -12.93
C ILE A 121 8.17 -5.79 -11.96
N GLU A 122 9.30 -6.28 -12.45
CA GLU A 122 10.42 -6.67 -11.57
C GLU A 122 11.08 -5.48 -10.86
N ASN A 123 11.06 -4.31 -11.50
CA ASN A 123 11.68 -3.10 -10.99
C ASN A 123 10.62 -2.03 -10.83
N LEU A 124 9.89 -2.08 -9.71
CA LEU A 124 8.91 -1.06 -9.34
C LEU A 124 9.61 0.29 -9.20
N ARG A 125 9.02 1.34 -9.76
CA ARG A 125 9.53 2.71 -9.75
C ARG A 125 8.35 3.66 -9.71
N HIS A 126 8.43 4.66 -8.84
CA HIS A 126 7.40 5.67 -8.71
C HIS A 126 6.99 6.30 -10.06
N PRO A 127 5.70 6.60 -10.26
CA PRO A 127 5.22 7.40 -11.37
C PRO A 127 6.12 8.62 -11.65
N PRO A 128 6.38 8.95 -12.93
CA PRO A 128 5.76 8.38 -14.14
C PRO A 128 6.46 7.11 -14.66
N SER A 129 7.29 6.46 -13.83
CA SER A 129 8.13 5.34 -14.25
C SER A 129 7.37 4.00 -14.24
N ASN A 130 8.07 2.89 -13.98
CA ASN A 130 7.55 1.53 -14.04
C ASN A 130 6.73 1.15 -12.79
N TYR A 131 5.44 1.46 -12.76
CA TYR A 131 4.51 1.12 -11.67
C TYR A 131 3.19 0.56 -12.22
N TYR A 132 2.44 -0.15 -11.36
CA TYR A 132 1.09 -0.56 -11.69
C TYR A 132 0.13 0.61 -11.54
N THR A 133 -0.46 1.01 -12.66
CA THR A 133 -1.52 2.01 -12.69
C THR A 133 -2.83 1.43 -12.15
N PRO A 134 -3.73 2.24 -11.55
CA PRO A 134 -5.00 1.75 -11.00
C PRO A 134 -5.90 1.01 -12.00
N ASP A 135 -5.79 1.29 -13.30
CA ASP A 135 -6.52 0.57 -14.35
C ASP A 135 -6.03 -0.88 -14.58
N LYS A 136 -4.87 -1.24 -14.00
CA LYS A 136 -4.30 -2.60 -14.08
C LYS A 136 -4.29 -3.33 -12.74
N LEU A 137 -4.26 -2.61 -11.61
CA LEU A 137 -4.22 -3.23 -10.28
C LEU A 137 -5.62 -3.71 -9.88
N ILE A 138 -5.81 -5.03 -9.80
CA ILE A 138 -7.08 -5.66 -9.46
C ILE A 138 -7.18 -5.83 -7.94
N ARG A 139 -6.16 -6.40 -7.30
CA ARG A 139 -6.10 -6.52 -5.84
C ARG A 139 -4.67 -6.35 -5.35
N TYR A 140 -4.53 -5.94 -4.10
CA TYR A 140 -3.24 -5.93 -3.42
C TYR A 140 -3.37 -6.49 -2.01
N ALA A 141 -2.25 -6.98 -1.47
CA ALA A 141 -2.12 -7.32 -0.07
C ALA A 141 -0.73 -6.94 0.44
N HIS A 142 -0.65 -6.55 1.70
CA HIS A 142 0.59 -6.27 2.41
C HIS A 142 0.61 -7.04 3.71
N GLY A 143 1.79 -7.53 4.07
CA GLY A 143 2.00 -8.25 5.31
C GLY A 143 3.46 -8.23 5.72
N SER A 144 3.74 -9.06 6.71
CA SER A 144 5.09 -9.42 7.11
C SER A 144 5.13 -10.88 7.55
N THR A 145 6.33 -11.39 7.74
CA THR A 145 6.56 -12.75 8.28
C THR A 145 5.93 -12.97 9.66
N GLU A 146 5.76 -11.90 10.44
CA GLU A 146 5.14 -11.93 11.77
C GLU A 146 3.64 -11.64 11.75
N ASN A 147 3.14 -10.97 10.70
CA ASN A 147 1.73 -10.64 10.53
C ASN A 147 1.35 -10.80 9.06
N THR A 148 0.85 -11.98 8.72
CA THR A 148 0.76 -12.47 7.35
C THR A 148 -0.17 -11.66 6.45
N LEU A 149 -1.14 -10.95 7.03
CA LEU A 149 -2.00 -10.05 6.27
C LEU A 149 -2.32 -8.84 7.14
N LYS A 150 -1.46 -7.82 7.03
CA LYS A 150 -1.67 -6.52 7.68
C LYS A 150 -2.76 -5.72 6.97
N ARG A 151 -2.85 -5.87 5.64
CA ARG A 151 -3.91 -5.26 4.86
C ARG A 151 -4.09 -5.87 3.48
N SER A 152 -5.28 -5.76 2.93
CA SER A 152 -5.62 -6.05 1.54
C SER A 152 -6.59 -5.00 0.98
N SER A 153 -6.79 -5.00 -0.34
CA SER A 153 -7.92 -4.29 -0.94
C SER A 153 -9.24 -4.92 -0.50
N ASP A 154 -10.26 -4.09 -0.27
CA ASP A 154 -11.64 -4.55 -0.17
C ASP A 154 -12.23 -4.61 -1.58
N GLY A 155 -12.54 -5.81 -2.04
CA GLY A 155 -12.96 -6.04 -3.43
C GLY A 155 -11.86 -5.75 -4.48
N GLU A 156 -12.32 -5.63 -5.73
CA GLU A 156 -11.51 -5.19 -6.86
C GLU A 156 -11.18 -3.68 -6.77
N PHE A 157 -9.88 -3.36 -6.77
CA PHE A 157 -9.37 -1.98 -6.70
C PHE A 157 -9.34 -1.26 -8.07
N THR A 158 -9.53 -2.00 -9.16
CA THR A 158 -9.26 -1.45 -10.50
C THR A 158 -10.25 -0.35 -10.89
N THR A 159 -9.73 0.71 -11.53
CA THR A 159 -10.56 1.77 -12.11
C THR A 159 -11.01 1.48 -13.54
N ASN A 160 -10.70 0.30 -14.08
CA ASN A 160 -11.07 -0.12 -15.42
C ASN A 160 -12.35 -0.94 -15.38
N ASP A 161 -13.48 -0.32 -15.74
CA ASP A 161 -14.81 -0.97 -15.72
C ASP A 161 -14.88 -2.24 -16.56
N THR A 162 -14.11 -2.32 -17.66
CA THR A 162 -14.05 -3.52 -18.51
C THR A 162 -13.36 -4.66 -17.77
N LEU A 163 -12.25 -4.37 -17.11
CA LEU A 163 -11.51 -5.34 -16.32
C LEU A 163 -12.31 -5.77 -15.08
N ALA A 164 -12.94 -4.82 -14.37
CA ALA A 164 -13.80 -5.07 -13.23
C ALA A 164 -15.01 -5.96 -13.59
N SER A 165 -15.57 -5.78 -14.79
CA SER A 165 -16.67 -6.63 -15.28
C SER A 165 -16.20 -8.00 -15.76
N ALA A 166 -14.92 -8.13 -16.18
CA ALA A 166 -14.37 -9.36 -16.74
C ALA A 166 -13.81 -10.30 -15.67
N VAL A 167 -13.28 -9.76 -14.56
CA VAL A 167 -12.55 -10.53 -13.53
C VAL A 167 -13.24 -10.39 -12.19
N GLU A 168 -13.80 -11.49 -11.69
CA GLU A 168 -14.31 -11.62 -10.33
C GLU A 168 -13.28 -12.39 -9.50
N SER A 169 -12.75 -11.78 -8.45
CA SER A 169 -11.63 -12.33 -7.68
C SER A 169 -11.95 -12.51 -6.20
N SER A 170 -11.38 -13.54 -5.59
CA SER A 170 -11.37 -13.70 -4.14
C SER A 170 -10.28 -12.84 -3.51
N ASP A 171 -10.33 -12.71 -2.19
CA ASP A 171 -9.22 -12.14 -1.44
C ASP A 171 -7.92 -12.94 -1.66
N ILE A 172 -6.80 -12.23 -1.52
CA ILE A 172 -5.46 -12.84 -1.51
C ILE A 172 -5.29 -13.57 -0.17
N VAL A 173 -4.90 -14.84 -0.23
CA VAL A 173 -4.68 -15.68 0.95
C VAL A 173 -3.20 -16.02 1.06
N VAL A 174 -2.60 -15.71 2.22
CA VAL A 174 -1.25 -16.14 2.58
C VAL A 174 -1.32 -17.47 3.31
N MET A 175 -0.55 -18.45 2.84
CA MET A 175 -0.46 -19.80 3.37
C MET A 175 0.74 -19.94 4.29
N SER A 176 0.65 -20.84 5.27
CA SER A 176 1.70 -21.06 6.28
C SER A 176 3.03 -21.60 5.71
N ASN A 177 3.06 -22.01 4.45
CA ASN A 177 4.25 -22.49 3.75
C ASN A 177 5.01 -21.37 3.02
N GLY A 178 4.75 -20.10 3.33
CA GLY A 178 5.45 -18.97 2.72
C GLY A 178 4.99 -18.65 1.30
N THR A 179 3.75 -18.98 0.94
CA THR A 179 3.21 -18.69 -0.40
C THR A 179 1.89 -17.93 -0.32
N ALA A 180 1.60 -17.10 -1.31
CA ALA A 180 0.32 -16.41 -1.46
C ALA A 180 -0.46 -16.95 -2.65
N ARG A 181 -1.79 -16.86 -2.59
CA ARG A 181 -2.67 -17.26 -3.70
C ARG A 181 -3.84 -16.31 -3.87
N VAL A 182 -4.33 -16.22 -5.10
CA VAL A 182 -5.61 -15.59 -5.44
C VAL A 182 -6.39 -16.54 -6.34
N SER A 183 -7.69 -16.68 -6.09
CA SER A 183 -8.61 -17.42 -6.95
C SER A 183 -9.53 -16.42 -7.65
N PHE A 184 -9.86 -16.67 -8.91
CA PHE A 184 -10.68 -15.75 -9.70
C PHE A 184 -11.43 -16.48 -10.82
N ARG A 185 -12.46 -15.83 -11.33
CA ARG A 185 -13.25 -16.26 -12.49
C ARG A 185 -13.13 -15.21 -13.60
N ILE A 186 -13.08 -15.68 -14.84
CA ILE A 186 -13.25 -14.82 -16.02
C ILE A 186 -14.70 -14.92 -16.49
N ALA A 187 -15.40 -13.80 -16.61
CA ALA A 187 -16.80 -13.75 -17.01
C ALA A 187 -17.03 -14.42 -18.37
N GLU A 188 -18.18 -15.08 -18.54
CA GLU A 188 -18.59 -15.62 -19.84
C GLU A 188 -18.84 -14.45 -20.81
N GLY A 189 -18.15 -14.44 -21.94
CA GLY A 189 -18.26 -13.38 -22.96
C GLY A 189 -17.25 -12.23 -22.83
N ALA A 190 -16.35 -12.26 -21.85
CA ALA A 190 -15.17 -11.40 -21.84
C ALA A 190 -14.16 -11.84 -22.93
N ASP A 191 -13.19 -10.97 -23.25
CA ASP A 191 -12.00 -11.37 -24.01
C ASP A 191 -11.01 -12.14 -23.12
N PRO A 192 -10.10 -12.96 -23.67
CA PRO A 192 -9.02 -13.56 -22.89
C PRO A 192 -8.17 -12.50 -22.19
N VAL A 193 -7.87 -12.70 -20.90
CA VAL A 193 -7.14 -11.72 -20.08
C VAL A 193 -5.83 -12.30 -19.59
N THR A 194 -4.73 -11.56 -19.76
CA THR A 194 -3.45 -11.87 -19.12
C THR A 194 -3.41 -11.28 -17.73
N LEU A 195 -3.25 -12.13 -16.72
CA LEU A 195 -3.23 -11.75 -15.32
C LEU A 195 -1.96 -12.27 -14.65
N THR A 196 -1.47 -11.49 -13.71
CA THR A 196 -0.27 -11.78 -12.93
C THR A 196 -0.57 -11.65 -11.45
N LEU A 197 -0.08 -12.60 -10.65
CA LEU A 197 0.15 -12.42 -9.23
C LEU A 197 1.65 -12.22 -9.05
N ALA A 198 2.07 -11.14 -8.41
CA ALA A 198 3.48 -10.83 -8.15
C ALA A 198 3.71 -10.57 -6.66
N SER A 199 4.87 -10.91 -6.14
CA SER A 199 5.29 -10.65 -4.77
C SER A 199 6.59 -9.87 -4.72
N TYR A 200 6.68 -9.00 -3.71
CA TYR A 200 7.80 -8.10 -3.48
C TYR A 200 8.15 -8.07 -2.00
N GLU A 201 9.43 -8.01 -1.68
CA GLU A 201 9.90 -7.60 -0.37
C GLU A 201 9.94 -6.07 -0.27
N LYS A 202 9.48 -5.55 0.87
CA LYS A 202 9.46 -4.13 1.18
C LYS A 202 10.50 -3.79 2.25
N PRO A 203 11.09 -2.58 2.19
CA PRO A 203 11.99 -2.10 3.23
C PRO A 203 11.28 -1.76 4.56
N GLY A 204 9.94 -1.75 4.59
CA GLY A 204 9.16 -1.39 5.77
C GLY A 204 7.68 -1.74 5.68
N PRO A 205 6.91 -1.48 6.75
CA PRO A 205 5.51 -1.89 6.86
C PRO A 205 4.57 -1.13 5.92
N VAL A 206 4.80 0.17 5.71
CA VAL A 206 3.95 1.01 4.87
C VAL A 206 4.52 1.13 3.47
N TRP A 207 3.65 1.04 2.46
CA TRP A 207 4.02 1.38 1.09
C TRP A 207 4.06 2.91 0.94
N SER A 208 5.11 3.41 0.30
CA SER A 208 5.17 4.79 -0.16
C SER A 208 5.75 4.89 -1.57
N PRO A 209 5.35 5.93 -2.32
CA PRO A 209 6.04 6.39 -3.52
C PRO A 209 7.57 6.44 -3.42
N THR A 210 8.08 6.93 -2.28
CA THR A 210 9.51 7.22 -2.09
C THR A 210 10.33 5.96 -1.85
N SER A 211 9.73 4.90 -1.29
CA SER A 211 10.39 3.63 -1.05
C SER A 211 10.08 2.56 -2.10
N GLU A 212 9.21 2.84 -3.07
CA GLU A 212 8.79 1.87 -4.09
C GLU A 212 9.97 1.32 -4.90
N ALA A 213 10.95 2.16 -5.21
CA ALA A 213 12.16 1.75 -5.92
C ALA A 213 13.09 0.83 -5.11
N ASN A 214 12.88 0.73 -3.79
CA ASN A 214 13.67 -0.09 -2.88
C ASN A 214 13.03 -1.46 -2.64
N GLN A 215 11.92 -1.76 -3.30
CA GLN A 215 11.31 -3.08 -3.23
C GLN A 215 12.11 -4.09 -4.06
N THR A 216 12.25 -5.30 -3.54
CA THR A 216 12.91 -6.41 -4.24
C THR A 216 11.84 -7.35 -4.79
N PHE A 217 11.86 -7.62 -6.09
CA PHE A 217 11.00 -8.64 -6.69
C PHE A 217 11.35 -10.03 -6.16
N ILE A 218 10.34 -10.81 -5.78
CA ILE A 218 10.50 -12.15 -5.22
C ILE A 218 10.06 -13.20 -6.23
N ASP A 219 8.78 -13.17 -6.63
CA ASP A 219 8.20 -14.14 -7.55
C ASP A 219 7.03 -13.55 -8.33
N ALA A 220 6.72 -14.14 -9.49
CA ALA A 220 5.49 -13.86 -10.22
C ALA A 220 4.99 -15.08 -10.98
N ASN A 221 3.66 -15.19 -11.02
CA ASN A 221 2.95 -16.17 -11.81
C ASN A 221 2.02 -15.46 -12.77
N ILE A 222 2.37 -15.54 -14.05
CA ILE A 222 1.67 -14.89 -15.15
C ILE A 222 1.06 -15.92 -16.10
N ARG A 223 -0.18 -15.68 -16.51
CA ARG A 223 -0.81 -16.47 -17.57
C ARG A 223 -1.93 -15.70 -18.26
N THR A 224 -2.25 -16.11 -19.49
CA THR A 224 -3.50 -15.74 -20.16
C THR A 224 -4.60 -16.72 -19.80
N PHE A 225 -5.79 -16.20 -19.53
CA PHE A 225 -6.95 -16.96 -19.06
C PHE A 225 -8.14 -16.80 -20.00
N GLU A 226 -8.73 -17.93 -20.36
CA GLU A 226 -9.90 -17.97 -21.24
C GLU A 226 -11.20 -17.68 -20.46
N PRO A 227 -12.22 -17.11 -21.11
CA PRO A 227 -13.53 -16.82 -20.53
C PRO A 227 -14.26 -18.06 -19.96
N GLY A 228 -15.10 -17.84 -18.95
CA GLY A 228 -15.95 -18.87 -18.32
C GLY A 228 -15.23 -19.80 -17.32
N GLY A 229 -13.91 -19.72 -17.22
CA GLY A 229 -13.11 -20.54 -16.32
C GLY A 229 -12.96 -19.97 -14.91
N VAL A 230 -12.62 -20.86 -13.97
CA VAL A 230 -12.17 -20.52 -12.61
C VAL A 230 -10.72 -20.94 -12.46
N TYR A 231 -9.89 -20.05 -11.96
CA TYR A 231 -8.45 -20.20 -11.95
C TYR A 231 -7.84 -19.84 -10.59
N THR A 232 -6.57 -20.14 -10.42
CA THR A 232 -5.81 -19.76 -9.23
C THR A 232 -4.36 -19.53 -9.61
N LEU A 233 -3.82 -18.40 -9.17
CA LEU A 233 -2.40 -18.07 -9.24
C LEU A 233 -1.78 -18.24 -7.85
N ARG A 234 -0.48 -18.55 -7.82
CA ARG A 234 0.33 -18.70 -6.62
C ARG A 234 1.69 -18.06 -6.81
N VAL A 235 2.21 -17.45 -5.76
CA VAL A 235 3.57 -16.91 -5.71
C VAL A 235 4.24 -17.23 -4.38
N ASP A 236 5.56 -17.32 -4.40
CA ASP A 236 6.39 -17.40 -3.20
C ASP A 236 6.48 -16.02 -2.52
N LEU A 237 6.61 -16.02 -1.19
CA LEU A 237 6.84 -14.83 -0.36
C LEU A 237 8.30 -14.82 0.10
N PRO A 238 8.85 -13.66 0.47
CA PRO A 238 10.22 -13.62 0.98
C PRO A 238 10.34 -14.48 2.24
N PRO A 239 11.48 -15.17 2.42
CA PRO A 239 11.68 -16.10 3.52
C PRO A 239 11.63 -15.39 4.87
N THR A 240 11.27 -16.14 5.90
CA THR A 240 11.42 -15.65 7.28
C THR A 240 12.91 -15.56 7.62
N ALA A 241 13.34 -14.52 8.34
CA ALA A 241 14.75 -14.33 8.73
C ALA A 241 15.35 -15.54 9.48
N THR A 242 14.51 -16.43 10.01
CA THR A 242 14.91 -17.67 10.68
C THR A 242 15.46 -18.74 9.72
N GLU A 243 15.12 -18.71 8.43
CA GLU A 243 15.57 -19.72 7.45
C GLU A 243 16.99 -19.47 6.93
N GLU A 244 17.53 -18.25 7.00
CA GLU A 244 18.91 -17.96 6.57
C GLU A 244 19.99 -18.52 7.51
N ALA A 245 19.63 -18.91 8.74
CA ALA A 245 20.59 -19.41 9.73
C ALA A 245 20.87 -20.93 9.65
N SER A 246 20.31 -21.63 8.65
CA SER A 246 20.45 -23.10 8.50
C SER A 246 21.20 -23.56 7.24
N GLY A 247 21.86 -22.64 6.53
CA GLY A 247 22.68 -22.91 5.34
C GLY A 247 24.14 -23.21 5.63
#